data_AF-A0A7C9EU70-F1
#
_entry.id   AF-A0A7C9EU70-F1
#
_cell.length_a   1.000
_cell.length_b   1.000
_cell.length_c   1.000
_cell.angle_alpha   90.00
_cell.angle_beta   90.00
_cell.angle_gamma   90.00
#
_symmetry.space_group_name_H-M   'P 1'
#
loop_
_entity.id
_entity.type
_entity.pdbx_description
1 polymer ?
#
loop_
_entity_poly.entity_id
_entity_poly.type
_entity_poly.pdbx_seq_one_letter_code
_entity_poly.pdbx_strand_id
1 'polypeptide(L)'
;ESNSTNKTCSTSLMVPKPMKAPVYIYYQLDNFYQNHRRYVKSRNDKQLRFKDSADSTKGCDPEATLNNSGPIVPCGLIAWSLFNDTYKFSVNSKSVEVSKKGIAWESDQRHKFGSDVYPKNFQSGPFIGGAKLNSSIPLSEQVDLIVWMRTAALP
;
A
#
# COMPACT_ATOMS: atom_id res chain seq x y z
N GLU A 1 1.36 -16.54 -10.94
CA GLU A 1 2.76 -16.77 -10.55
C GLU A 1 2.83 -17.78 -9.40
N SER A 2 3.86 -18.61 -9.34
CA SER A 2 3.98 -19.70 -8.35
C SER A 2 4.52 -19.19 -7.01
N ASN A 3 3.78 -19.42 -5.92
CA ASN A 3 4.21 -19.19 -4.52
C ASN A 3 5.41 -20.06 -4.08
N SER A 4 5.90 -20.96 -4.95
CA SER A 4 6.93 -21.96 -4.62
C SER A 4 8.36 -21.50 -4.88
N THR A 5 8.59 -20.31 -5.44
CA THR A 5 9.95 -19.83 -5.76
C THR A 5 10.44 -18.85 -4.71
N ASN A 6 11.64 -19.09 -4.19
CA ASN A 6 12.29 -18.15 -3.29
C ASN A 6 12.73 -16.92 -4.10
N LYS A 7 12.07 -15.77 -3.84
CA LYS A 7 12.34 -14.48 -4.50
C LYS A 7 13.23 -13.56 -3.64
N THR A 8 13.91 -14.11 -2.64
CA THR A 8 14.76 -13.31 -1.74
C THR A 8 15.97 -12.79 -2.48
N CYS A 9 16.16 -11.47 -2.48
CA CYS A 9 17.35 -10.80 -2.98
C CYS A 9 18.15 -10.25 -1.80
N SER A 10 19.44 -10.56 -1.76
CA SER A 10 20.37 -10.05 -0.74
C SER A 10 21.41 -9.17 -1.42
N THR A 11 21.55 -7.93 -0.97
CA THR A 11 22.55 -6.99 -1.46
C THR A 11 23.35 -6.41 -0.30
N SER A 12 24.64 -6.21 -0.51
CA SER A 12 25.57 -5.63 0.46
C SER A 12 25.90 -4.21 0.03
N LEU A 13 25.64 -3.24 0.92
CA LEU A 13 25.90 -1.83 0.67
C LEU A 13 27.00 -1.34 1.62
N MET A 14 27.97 -0.62 1.09
CA MET A 14 29.00 0.04 1.89
C MET A 14 28.55 1.46 2.23
N VAL A 15 28.42 1.77 3.51
CA VAL A 15 28.08 3.11 4.00
C VAL A 15 29.38 3.84 4.36
N PRO A 16 29.84 4.82 3.55
CA PRO A 16 31.19 5.40 3.70
C PRO A 16 31.33 6.32 4.91
N LYS A 17 30.22 6.81 5.47
CA LYS A 17 30.19 7.74 6.61
C LYS A 17 29.06 7.37 7.59
N PRO A 18 29.26 7.54 8.90
CA PRO A 18 28.19 7.30 9.88
C PRO A 18 26.93 8.13 9.58
N MET A 19 25.77 7.48 9.53
CA MET A 19 24.47 8.14 9.39
C MET A 19 24.00 8.63 10.77
N LYS A 20 23.68 9.93 10.88
CA LYS A 20 23.07 10.48 12.10
C LYS A 20 21.57 10.19 12.10
N ALA A 21 21.03 9.83 13.27
CA ALA A 21 19.59 9.62 13.43
C ALA A 21 18.80 10.95 13.29
N PRO A 22 17.55 10.91 12.80
CA PRO A 22 16.81 9.74 12.30
C PRO A 22 17.23 9.32 10.89
N VAL A 23 17.24 8.00 10.64
CA VAL A 23 17.52 7.41 9.32
C VAL A 23 16.19 6.94 8.71
N TYR A 24 15.93 7.35 7.47
CA TYR A 24 14.73 6.98 6.73
C TYR A 24 15.08 6.04 5.58
N ILE A 25 14.15 5.13 5.29
CA ILE A 25 14.27 4.17 4.20
C ILE A 25 13.15 4.47 3.22
N TYR A 26 13.51 4.61 1.94
CA TYR A 26 12.59 4.82 0.85
C TYR A 26 12.79 3.73 -0.19
N TYR A 27 11.71 3.30 -0.83
CA TYR A 27 11.77 2.53 -2.07
C TYR A 27 11.54 3.48 -3.24
N GLN A 28 12.25 3.23 -4.33
CA GLN A 28 12.08 3.93 -5.59
C GLN A 28 11.55 2.93 -6.62
N LEU A 29 10.56 3.36 -7.37
CA LEU A 29 10.04 2.63 -8.52
C LEU A 29 10.35 3.46 -9.76
N ASP A 30 10.99 2.85 -10.74
CA ASP A 30 11.24 3.47 -12.04
C ASP A 30 10.24 2.92 -13.06
N ASN A 31 9.87 3.75 -14.03
CA ASN A 31 8.89 3.43 -15.06
C ASN A 31 7.50 3.07 -14.49
N PHE A 32 7.11 3.70 -13.38
CA PHE A 32 5.83 3.46 -12.74
C PHE A 32 4.95 4.72 -12.75
N TYR A 33 4.07 4.80 -13.75
CA TYR A 33 3.27 5.99 -14.06
C TYR A 33 2.07 6.19 -13.11
N GLN A 34 2.34 6.45 -11.83
CA GLN A 34 1.28 6.79 -10.86
C GLN A 34 0.51 8.05 -11.24
N ASN A 35 1.12 8.96 -11.99
CA ASN A 35 0.50 10.20 -12.46
C ASN A 35 -0.44 10.01 -13.66
N HIS A 36 -0.55 8.79 -14.21
CA HIS A 36 -1.45 8.53 -15.33
C HIS A 36 -2.91 8.82 -14.93
N ARG A 37 -3.61 9.65 -15.72
CA ARG A 37 -4.95 10.18 -15.38
C ARG A 37 -5.95 9.10 -14.97
N ARG A 38 -5.96 7.93 -15.62
CA ARG A 38 -6.86 6.83 -15.26
C ARG A 38 -6.48 6.16 -13.93
N TYR A 39 -5.18 6.07 -13.65
CA TYR A 39 -4.66 5.49 -12.41
C TYR A 39 -5.00 6.39 -11.23
N VAL A 40 -4.68 7.69 -11.31
CA VAL A 40 -5.00 8.68 -10.25
C VAL A 40 -6.50 8.75 -9.92
N LYS A 41 -7.36 8.62 -10.94
CA LYS A 41 -8.82 8.63 -10.75
C LYS A 41 -9.37 7.32 -10.20
N SER A 42 -8.62 6.23 -10.24
CA SER A 42 -9.06 4.90 -9.84
C SER A 42 -8.97 4.69 -8.33
N ARG A 43 -9.82 5.41 -7.61
CA ARG A 43 -10.06 5.32 -6.16
C ARG A 43 -11.38 5.99 -5.78
N ASN A 44 -11.91 5.69 -4.58
CA ASN A 44 -13.08 6.38 -4.05
C ASN A 44 -12.85 6.91 -2.63
N ASP A 45 -12.69 8.23 -2.50
CA ASP A 45 -12.33 8.86 -1.22
C ASP A 45 -13.46 8.76 -0.17
N LYS A 46 -14.74 8.63 -0.58
CA LYS A 46 -15.85 8.39 0.36
C LYS A 46 -15.76 6.99 0.95
N GLN A 47 -15.46 5.99 0.12
CA GLN A 47 -15.29 4.60 0.55
C GLN A 47 -14.13 4.46 1.54
N LEU A 48 -13.01 5.16 1.31
CA LEU A 48 -11.85 5.14 2.21
C LEU A 48 -12.16 5.74 3.58
N ARG A 49 -13.09 6.70 3.63
CA ARG A 49 -13.37 7.50 4.83
C ARG A 49 -14.54 7.00 5.66
N PHE A 50 -15.59 6.47 5.02
CA PHE A 50 -16.86 6.16 5.68
C PHE A 50 -17.26 4.72 5.45
N LYS A 51 -17.53 3.99 6.54
CA LYS A 51 -17.98 2.59 6.50
C LYS A 51 -19.26 2.39 5.68
N ASP A 52 -20.21 3.32 5.79
CA ASP A 52 -21.50 3.26 5.07
C ASP A 52 -21.33 3.53 3.56
N SER A 53 -20.17 3.99 3.12
CA SER A 53 -19.83 4.21 1.72
C SER A 53 -19.10 3.02 1.08
N ALA A 54 -19.13 1.82 1.70
CA ALA A 54 -18.49 0.62 1.18
C ALA A 54 -18.91 0.30 -0.28
N ASP A 55 -20.17 0.54 -0.63
CA ASP A 55 -20.72 0.32 -1.98
C ASP A 55 -20.42 1.46 -2.97
N SER A 56 -19.80 2.56 -2.52
CA SER A 56 -19.42 3.68 -3.38
C SER A 56 -18.16 3.33 -4.18
N THR A 57 -18.34 2.61 -5.29
CA THR A 57 -17.25 2.15 -6.15
C THR A 57 -17.08 2.95 -7.44
N LYS A 58 -17.88 4.01 -7.64
CA LYS A 58 -17.80 4.87 -8.81
C LYS A 58 -16.38 5.44 -8.96
N GLY A 59 -15.80 5.22 -10.14
CA GLY A 59 -14.45 5.67 -10.47
C GLY A 59 -13.36 4.66 -10.16
N CYS A 60 -13.65 3.56 -9.46
CA CYS A 60 -12.68 2.51 -9.13
C CYS A 60 -12.46 1.47 -10.23
N ASP A 61 -13.00 1.67 -11.43
CA ASP A 61 -12.84 0.71 -12.52
C ASP A 61 -11.35 0.47 -12.87
N PRO A 62 -10.98 -0.77 -13.23
CA PRO A 62 -11.80 -1.99 -13.25
C PRO A 62 -11.96 -2.68 -11.88
N GLU A 63 -11.13 -2.32 -10.89
CA GLU A 63 -11.06 -2.98 -9.57
C GLU A 63 -12.10 -2.42 -8.57
N ALA A 64 -13.35 -2.38 -9.01
CA ALA A 64 -14.49 -1.87 -8.26
C ALA A 64 -15.16 -2.95 -7.40
N THR A 65 -15.36 -4.14 -7.98
CA THR A 65 -16.14 -5.24 -7.39
C THR A 65 -15.48 -6.57 -7.72
N LEU A 66 -15.55 -7.53 -6.80
CA LEU A 66 -15.11 -8.89 -7.06
C LEU A 66 -16.29 -9.70 -7.58
N ASN A 67 -16.22 -10.21 -8.81
CA ASN A 67 -17.22 -11.06 -9.51
C ASN A 67 -18.37 -11.59 -8.62
N ASN A 68 -19.52 -10.89 -8.60
CA ASN A 68 -20.74 -11.20 -7.83
C ASN A 68 -20.60 -11.32 -6.30
N SER A 69 -19.42 -11.07 -5.74
CA SER A 69 -19.07 -11.16 -4.32
C SER A 69 -19.15 -9.81 -3.59
N GLY A 70 -19.55 -8.74 -4.29
CA GLY A 70 -19.74 -7.40 -3.76
C GLY A 70 -18.57 -6.44 -4.03
N PRO A 71 -18.59 -5.24 -3.43
CA PRO A 71 -17.54 -4.23 -3.61
C PRO A 71 -16.20 -4.71 -3.05
N ILE A 72 -15.12 -4.23 -3.66
CA ILE A 72 -13.77 -4.33 -3.11
C ILE A 72 -13.54 -3.12 -2.20
N VAL A 73 -12.99 -3.33 -1.02
CA VAL A 73 -12.61 -2.27 -0.08
C VAL A 73 -11.17 -2.47 0.33
N PRO A 74 -10.27 -1.49 0.12
CA PRO A 74 -10.44 -0.30 -0.73
C PRO A 74 -10.47 -0.66 -2.22
N CYS A 75 -11.34 -0.01 -3.01
CA CYS A 75 -11.42 -0.20 -4.46
C CYS A 75 -10.42 0.65 -5.25
N GLY A 76 -10.18 0.24 -6.49
CA GLY A 76 -9.42 0.99 -7.49
C GLY A 76 -7.98 0.55 -7.68
N LEU A 77 -7.42 0.92 -8.84
CA LEU A 77 -6.09 0.49 -9.30
C LEU A 77 -4.96 0.92 -8.38
N ILE A 78 -5.10 2.07 -7.71
CA ILE A 78 -4.06 2.56 -6.80
C ILE A 78 -3.90 1.57 -5.65
N ALA A 79 -5.00 1.25 -4.97
CA ALA A 79 -4.97 0.28 -3.88
C ALA A 79 -4.63 -1.12 -4.40
N TRP A 80 -5.20 -1.55 -5.53
CA TRP A 80 -4.96 -2.88 -6.08
C TRP A 80 -3.50 -3.15 -6.47
N SER A 81 -2.73 -2.13 -6.81
CA SER A 81 -1.30 -2.26 -7.15
C SER A 81 -0.36 -2.00 -5.96
N LEU A 82 -0.85 -2.19 -4.72
CA LEU A 82 -0.08 -1.94 -3.51
C LEU A 82 1.28 -2.66 -3.51
N PHE A 83 2.34 -1.91 -3.21
CA PHE A 83 3.69 -2.44 -3.10
C PHE A 83 3.79 -3.61 -2.11
N ASN A 84 4.49 -4.69 -2.50
CA ASN A 84 4.47 -5.96 -1.75
C ASN A 84 5.82 -6.53 -1.31
N ASP A 85 6.95 -5.88 -1.63
CA ASP A 85 8.23 -6.36 -1.13
C ASP A 85 8.40 -6.04 0.35
N THR A 86 9.19 -6.88 1.01
CA THR A 86 9.56 -6.71 2.42
C THR A 86 11.07 -6.63 2.53
N TYR A 87 11.56 -5.61 3.23
CA TYR A 87 12.99 -5.37 3.42
C TYR A 87 13.42 -5.74 4.84
N LYS A 88 14.62 -6.30 4.96
CA LYS A 88 15.31 -6.55 6.24
C LYS A 88 16.74 -6.07 6.11
N PHE A 89 17.24 -5.42 7.16
CA PHE A 89 18.60 -4.88 7.17
C PHE A 89 19.42 -5.56 8.26
N SER A 90 20.69 -5.81 7.96
CA SER A 90 21.66 -6.28 8.94
C SER A 90 22.95 -5.49 8.81
N VAL A 91 23.55 -5.14 9.94
CA VAL A 91 24.84 -4.44 10.02
C VAL A 91 25.78 -5.34 10.83
N ASN A 92 26.88 -5.79 10.22
CA ASN A 92 27.83 -6.72 10.84
C ASN A 92 27.15 -7.94 11.48
N SER A 93 26.22 -8.56 10.73
CA SER A 93 25.40 -9.71 11.15
C SER A 93 24.42 -9.45 12.31
N LYS A 94 24.23 -8.19 12.71
CA LYS A 94 23.18 -7.79 13.66
C LYS A 94 21.98 -7.23 12.91
N SER A 95 20.80 -7.79 13.16
CA SER A 95 19.55 -7.30 12.56
C SER A 95 19.26 -5.88 13.05
N VAL A 96 18.89 -4.99 12.13
CA VAL A 96 18.41 -3.65 12.44
C VAL A 96 16.90 -3.64 12.31
N GLU A 97 16.20 -3.23 13.37
CA GLU A 97 14.75 -3.09 13.34
C GLU A 97 14.36 -1.81 12.60
N VAL A 98 13.43 -1.93 11.65
CA VAL A 98 12.87 -0.80 10.92
C VAL A 98 11.47 -0.53 11.43
N SER A 99 11.28 0.63 12.05
CA SER A 99 9.96 1.07 12.50
C SER A 99 9.11 1.48 11.29
N LYS A 100 7.89 0.94 11.21
CA LYS A 100 6.83 1.44 10.30
C LYS A 100 5.95 2.52 10.94
N LYS A 101 6.22 2.90 12.20
CA LYS A 101 5.42 3.92 12.90
C LYS A 101 5.83 5.32 12.43
N GLY A 102 4.85 6.21 12.27
CA GLY A 102 5.09 7.62 11.95
C GLY A 102 5.53 7.90 10.51
N ILE A 103 5.35 6.96 9.58
CA ILE A 103 5.68 7.16 8.15
C ILE A 103 4.55 7.82 7.35
N ALA A 104 3.31 7.70 7.83
CA ALA A 104 2.14 8.32 7.24
C ALA A 104 1.79 9.62 7.97
N TRP A 105 1.31 10.62 7.23
CA TRP A 105 0.87 11.89 7.80
C TRP A 105 -0.32 11.68 8.74
N GLU A 106 -0.26 12.25 9.95
CA GLU A 106 -1.35 12.12 10.93
C GLU A 106 -2.69 12.62 10.39
N SER A 107 -2.67 13.66 9.56
CA SER A 107 -3.87 14.20 8.91
C SER A 107 -4.57 13.16 8.02
N ASP A 108 -3.80 12.33 7.32
CA ASP A 108 -4.36 11.32 6.44
C ASP A 108 -4.96 10.18 7.25
N GLN A 109 -4.24 9.72 8.28
CA GLN A 109 -4.72 8.70 9.22
C GLN A 109 -6.01 9.12 9.93
N ARG A 110 -6.13 10.39 10.35
CA ARG A 110 -7.29 10.89 11.11
C ARG A 110 -8.47 11.34 10.27
N HIS A 111 -8.24 11.83 9.05
CA HIS A 111 -9.28 12.53 8.28
C HIS A 111 -9.58 11.93 6.91
N LYS A 112 -8.68 11.12 6.33
CA LYS A 112 -8.88 10.54 4.99
C LYS A 112 -9.21 9.05 5.02
N PHE A 113 -8.67 8.31 5.98
CA PHE A 113 -8.92 6.89 6.15
C PHE A 113 -9.74 6.65 7.42
N GLY A 114 -10.84 5.92 7.28
CA GLY A 114 -11.75 5.64 8.39
C GLY A 114 -11.17 4.61 9.37
N SER A 115 -11.35 4.85 10.67
CA SER A 115 -10.96 3.92 11.74
C SER A 115 -11.93 2.76 11.93
N ASP A 116 -13.08 2.80 11.25
CA ASP A 116 -14.13 1.79 11.23
C ASP A 116 -14.31 1.17 9.83
N VAL A 117 -13.43 1.51 8.89
CA VAL A 117 -13.40 0.95 7.54
C VAL A 117 -12.36 -0.17 7.49
N TYR A 118 -12.80 -1.37 7.15
CA TYR A 118 -11.96 -2.56 7.10
C TYR A 118 -11.89 -3.10 5.66
N PRO A 119 -10.75 -3.69 5.26
CA PRO A 119 -10.63 -4.32 3.95
C PRO A 119 -11.68 -5.42 3.73
N LYS A 120 -12.25 -5.48 2.53
CA LYS A 120 -13.23 -6.50 2.11
C LYS A 120 -12.97 -6.90 0.67
N ASN A 121 -13.01 -8.21 0.38
CA ASN A 121 -12.80 -8.76 -0.98
C ASN A 121 -11.50 -8.32 -1.67
N PHE A 122 -10.54 -7.75 -0.94
CA PHE A 122 -9.33 -7.16 -1.48
C PHE A 122 -8.32 -8.25 -1.85
N GLN A 123 -7.74 -8.17 -3.06
CA GLN A 123 -6.77 -9.14 -3.58
C GLN A 123 -7.23 -10.61 -3.47
N SER A 124 -8.55 -10.83 -3.55
CA SER A 124 -9.19 -12.14 -3.40
C SER A 124 -9.64 -12.74 -4.74
N GLY A 125 -9.36 -12.05 -5.84
CA GLY A 125 -9.65 -12.51 -7.20
C GLY A 125 -8.58 -13.44 -7.76
N PRO A 126 -8.77 -13.92 -9.01
CA PRO A 126 -7.81 -14.79 -9.69
C PRO A 126 -6.49 -14.07 -9.99
N PHE A 127 -6.54 -12.75 -10.13
CA PHE A 127 -5.37 -11.89 -10.30
C PHE A 127 -5.10 -11.12 -9.01
N ILE A 128 -3.84 -11.13 -8.60
CA ILE A 128 -3.33 -10.38 -7.45
C ILE A 128 -2.43 -9.29 -8.02
N GLY A 129 -2.76 -8.04 -7.75
CA GLY A 129 -2.00 -6.89 -8.24
C GLY A 129 -0.84 -6.46 -7.36
N GLY A 130 -0.88 -6.83 -6.08
CA GLY A 130 0.04 -6.32 -5.09
C GLY A 130 -0.12 -6.99 -3.73
N ALA A 131 0.24 -6.26 -2.68
CA ALA A 131 0.17 -6.74 -1.30
C ALA A 131 -1.27 -6.93 -0.84
N LYS A 132 -1.46 -7.84 0.10
CA LYS A 132 -2.72 -8.04 0.80
C LYS A 132 -2.78 -7.14 2.04
N LEU A 133 -3.97 -6.61 2.32
CA LEU A 133 -4.25 -5.87 3.54
C LEU A 133 -4.72 -6.83 4.65
N ASN A 134 -4.54 -6.42 5.89
CA ASN A 134 -5.04 -7.17 7.04
C ASN A 134 -6.52 -6.84 7.26
N SER A 135 -7.41 -7.84 7.11
CA SER A 135 -8.85 -7.66 7.27
C SER A 135 -9.30 -7.36 8.72
N SER A 136 -8.44 -7.61 9.71
CA SER A 136 -8.72 -7.35 11.13
C SER A 136 -8.33 -5.95 11.59
N ILE A 137 -7.65 -5.17 10.74
CA ILE A 137 -7.11 -3.84 11.06
C ILE A 137 -7.79 -2.80 10.17
N PRO A 138 -8.24 -1.65 10.71
CA PRO A 138 -8.88 -0.62 9.91
C PRO A 138 -7.90 0.05 8.95
N LEU A 139 -8.41 0.68 7.89
CA LEU A 139 -7.58 1.35 6.88
C LEU A 139 -6.73 2.48 7.46
N SER A 140 -7.21 3.17 8.51
CA SER A 140 -6.46 4.24 9.19
C SER A 140 -5.15 3.79 9.82
N GLU A 141 -5.02 2.51 10.16
CA GLU A 141 -3.83 1.95 10.80
C GLU A 141 -2.88 1.25 9.80
N GLN A 142 -3.34 1.04 8.56
CA GLN A 142 -2.52 0.43 7.50
C GLN A 142 -1.65 1.49 6.81
N VAL A 143 -0.63 1.97 7.53
CA VAL A 143 0.24 3.08 7.10
C VAL A 143 0.92 2.90 5.74
N ASP A 144 1.28 1.67 5.37
CA ASP A 144 1.88 1.37 4.06
C ASP A 144 0.88 1.67 2.92
N LEU A 145 -0.40 1.33 3.11
CA LEU A 145 -1.47 1.69 2.19
C LEU A 145 -1.62 3.21 2.10
N ILE A 146 -1.59 3.91 3.23
CA ILE A 146 -1.77 5.38 3.28
C ILE A 146 -0.65 6.08 2.51
N VAL A 147 0.59 5.64 2.68
CA VAL A 147 1.75 6.15 1.93
C VAL A 147 1.57 5.86 0.44
N TRP A 148 1.19 4.64 0.07
CA TRP A 148 1.01 4.24 -1.32
C TRP A 148 -0.12 5.00 -2.04
N MET A 149 -1.21 5.30 -1.34
CA MET A 149 -2.37 6.00 -1.89
C MET A 149 -2.09 7.49 -2.20
N ARG A 150 -0.94 8.02 -1.77
CA ARG A 150 -0.42 9.32 -2.22
C ARG A 150 0.35 9.14 -3.52
N THR A 151 -0.33 9.33 -4.65
CA THR A 151 0.31 9.21 -5.97
C THR A 151 1.42 10.24 -6.15
N ALA A 152 2.59 9.78 -6.59
CA ALA A 152 3.69 10.63 -6.99
C ALA A 152 3.33 11.44 -8.25
N ALA A 153 3.93 12.62 -8.38
CA ALA A 153 3.75 13.47 -9.56
C ALA A 153 4.60 13.03 -10.75
N LEU A 154 5.70 12.32 -10.48
CA LEU A 154 6.68 11.87 -11.46
C LEU A 154 6.60 10.34 -11.64
N PRO A 155 6.92 9.84 -12.84
CA PRO A 155 7.02 8.42 -13.14
C PRO A 155 8.31 7.78 -12.61
#